data_AF-A0AAN8FGT1-F1
#
_entry.id   AF-A0AAN8FGT1-F1
#
_cell.length_a   1.000
_cell.length_b   1.000
_cell.length_c   1.000
_cell.angle_alpha   90.00
_cell.angle_beta   90.00
_cell.angle_gamma   90.00
#
_symmetry.space_group_name_H-M   'P 1'
#
loop_
_entity.id
_entity.type
_entity.pdbx_description
1 polymer ?
#
loop_
_entity_poly.entity_id
_entity_poly.type
_entity_poly.pdbx_seq_one_letter_code
_entity_poly.pdbx_strand_id
1 'polypeptide(L)'
;MRITLTTLTLPPTPILSSTFISDGRNFAIWNQILAPHLRCDSEESAKSLNCTATTSCNCDPAENKMKCLCQDVNITDIFTKDIGSRFPIRRPWITFTANTSKGVTAHIPSLVAAEVFVQLRERFERTEKIVTNEKCTITDTVAKGCYRCPQGAAVEIYCTTDGNATIATVRCDEEYFTIPCTPNGTKSIWRFSHSSAKVRKECQVSCGKTTTRFEITGILQWVRTLSGIADRIAQGESNVQRNDTTGFRPHL
;
A
#
# COMPACT_ATOMS: atom_id res chain seq x y z
N MET A 1 4.90 -30.30 20.64
CA MET A 1 3.83 -29.65 19.85
C MET A 1 4.31 -29.51 18.41
N ARG A 2 3.51 -29.90 17.41
CA ARG A 2 3.78 -29.65 15.99
C ARG A 2 2.64 -28.81 15.43
N ILE A 3 2.96 -27.66 14.86
CA ILE A 3 2.01 -26.76 14.21
C ILE A 3 2.27 -26.83 12.71
N THR A 4 1.23 -27.14 11.93
CA THR A 4 1.30 -27.23 10.47
C THR A 4 0.28 -26.27 9.88
N LEU A 5 0.71 -25.34 9.03
CA LEU A 5 -0.19 -24.53 8.22
C LEU A 5 -0.74 -25.42 7.09
N THR A 6 -2.04 -25.69 7.10
CA THR A 6 -2.67 -26.57 6.10
C THR A 6 -3.14 -25.79 4.89
N THR A 7 -3.75 -24.63 5.09
CA THR A 7 -4.22 -23.78 4.00
C THR A 7 -3.95 -22.31 4.30
N LEU A 8 -3.68 -21.56 3.23
CA LEU A 8 -3.54 -20.12 3.25
C LEU A 8 -4.29 -19.56 2.04
N THR A 9 -5.32 -18.76 2.29
CA THR A 9 -6.08 -18.08 1.24
C THR A 9 -5.69 -16.61 1.23
N LEU A 10 -5.28 -16.11 0.07
CA LEU A 10 -4.96 -14.71 -0.15
C LEU A 10 -6.07 -14.08 -0.98
N PRO A 11 -6.49 -12.83 -0.70
CA PRO A 11 -7.39 -12.12 -1.58
C PRO A 11 -6.74 -11.92 -2.96
N PRO A 12 -7.54 -11.78 -4.04
CA PRO A 12 -7.01 -11.40 -5.34
C PRO A 12 -6.15 -10.14 -5.22
N THR A 13 -4.84 -10.31 -5.40
CA THR A 13 -3.84 -9.26 -5.21
C THR A 13 -2.93 -9.16 -6.43
N PRO A 14 -3.47 -8.69 -7.59
CA PRO A 14 -2.74 -8.70 -8.86
C PRO A 14 -1.40 -7.96 -8.83
N ILE A 15 -1.26 -6.97 -7.94
CA ILE A 15 -0.02 -6.22 -7.77
C ILE A 15 1.16 -7.11 -7.32
N LEU A 16 0.92 -8.31 -6.79
CA LEU A 16 1.97 -9.27 -6.48
C LEU A 16 2.68 -9.82 -7.72
N SER A 17 2.05 -9.79 -8.90
CA SER A 17 2.69 -10.18 -10.17
C SER A 17 3.40 -9.02 -10.86
N SER A 18 3.59 -7.88 -10.17
CA SER A 18 4.31 -6.73 -10.72
C SER A 18 5.80 -7.02 -10.83
N THR A 19 6.44 -6.41 -11.83
CA THR A 19 7.90 -6.39 -11.93
C THR A 19 8.47 -5.28 -11.03
N PHE A 20 9.57 -5.57 -10.35
CA PHE A 20 10.28 -4.62 -9.49
C PHE A 20 11.66 -4.32 -10.08
N ILE A 21 12.12 -3.08 -9.89
CA ILE A 21 13.45 -2.63 -10.29
C ILE A 21 14.24 -2.11 -9.09
N SER A 22 15.56 -2.20 -9.17
CA SER A 22 16.47 -1.62 -8.18
C SER A 22 17.69 -1.02 -8.86
N ASP A 23 18.22 0.07 -8.29
CA ASP A 23 19.53 0.64 -8.60
C ASP A 23 20.60 0.17 -7.58
N GLY A 24 20.30 -0.86 -6.78
CA GLY A 24 21.12 -1.37 -5.68
C GLY A 24 20.89 -0.65 -4.34
N ARG A 25 20.26 0.53 -4.33
CA ARG A 25 19.97 1.32 -3.11
C ARG A 25 18.47 1.55 -2.91
N ASN A 26 17.79 1.90 -3.98
CA ASN A 26 16.36 2.19 -4.06
C ASN A 26 15.65 1.04 -4.79
N PHE A 27 14.36 0.93 -4.51
CA PHE A 27 13.47 -0.03 -5.14
C PHE A 27 12.23 0.69 -5.65
N ALA A 28 11.72 0.24 -6.80
CA ALA A 28 10.49 0.74 -7.39
C ALA A 28 9.71 -0.38 -8.10
N ILE A 29 8.41 -0.17 -8.29
CA ILE A 29 7.60 -0.97 -9.21
C ILE A 29 7.86 -0.49 -10.64
N TRP A 30 8.10 -1.43 -11.55
CA TRP A 30 8.10 -1.16 -12.99
C TRP A 30 6.65 -1.00 -13.46
N ASN A 31 6.24 0.24 -13.72
CA ASN A 31 4.89 0.57 -14.17
C ASN A 31 4.80 0.83 -15.69
N GLN A 32 5.87 0.54 -16.43
CA GLN A 32 5.93 0.77 -17.87
C GLN A 32 5.50 -0.49 -18.61
N ILE A 33 4.72 -0.30 -19.67
CA ILE A 33 4.26 -1.40 -20.53
C ILE A 33 5.43 -1.95 -21.35
N LEU A 34 6.33 -1.06 -21.76
CA LEU A 34 7.49 -1.41 -22.57
C LEU A 34 8.64 -1.86 -21.69
N ALA A 35 9.43 -2.78 -22.21
CA ALA A 35 10.68 -3.17 -21.62
C ALA A 35 11.81 -2.20 -22.00
N PRO A 36 12.87 -2.10 -21.18
CA PRO A 36 14.10 -1.44 -21.61
C PRO A 36 14.65 -2.08 -22.88
N HIS A 37 15.10 -1.24 -23.82
CA HIS A 37 15.69 -1.68 -25.09
C HIS A 37 17.03 -2.37 -24.92
N LEU A 38 17.82 -1.93 -23.94
CA LEU A 38 19.10 -2.55 -23.60
C LEU A 38 18.90 -3.43 -22.36
N ARG A 39 19.14 -4.72 -22.53
CA ARG A 39 19.11 -5.70 -21.45
C ARG A 39 20.47 -6.38 -21.36
N CYS A 40 21.03 -6.36 -20.17
CA CYS A 40 22.34 -6.89 -19.87
C CYS A 40 22.18 -7.97 -18.79
N ASP A 41 22.98 -9.02 -18.86
CA ASP A 41 22.90 -10.14 -17.91
C ASP A 41 23.59 -9.84 -16.57
N SER A 42 24.45 -8.81 -16.53
CA SER A 42 25.19 -8.40 -15.33
C SER A 42 25.46 -6.88 -15.28
N GLU A 43 25.90 -6.39 -14.12
CA GLU A 43 26.29 -4.97 -13.96
C GLU A 43 27.56 -4.65 -14.78
N GLU A 44 28.51 -5.57 -14.87
CA GLU A 44 29.75 -5.41 -15.61
C GLU A 44 29.50 -5.35 -17.12
N SER A 45 28.60 -6.20 -17.63
CA SER A 45 28.16 -6.15 -19.03
C SER A 45 27.43 -4.85 -19.35
N ALA A 46 26.61 -4.33 -18.42
CA ALA A 46 26.00 -3.01 -18.56
C ALA A 46 27.04 -1.87 -18.62
N LYS A 47 28.09 -1.92 -17.78
CA LYS A 47 29.18 -0.91 -17.77
C LYS A 47 30.02 -0.95 -19.04
N SER A 48 30.22 -2.14 -19.61
CA SER A 48 30.97 -2.34 -20.87
C SER A 48 30.09 -2.26 -22.11
N LEU A 49 28.79 -1.98 -21.96
CA LEU A 49 27.78 -1.96 -23.03
C LEU A 49 27.70 -3.27 -23.85
N ASN A 50 28.08 -4.39 -23.25
CA ASN A 50 27.95 -5.72 -23.84
C ASN A 50 26.55 -6.29 -23.55
N CYS A 51 25.52 -5.66 -24.13
CA CYS A 51 24.12 -5.92 -23.83
C CYS A 51 23.35 -6.34 -25.08
N THR A 52 22.27 -7.10 -24.89
CA THR A 52 21.36 -7.43 -25.97
C THR A 52 20.42 -6.25 -26.23
N ALA A 53 20.45 -5.72 -27.46
CA ALA A 53 19.55 -4.68 -27.91
C ALA A 53 18.27 -5.30 -28.50
N THR A 54 17.14 -5.11 -27.83
CA THR A 54 15.80 -5.42 -28.35
C THR A 54 15.10 -4.10 -28.64
N THR A 55 15.37 -3.53 -29.81
CA THR A 55 14.87 -2.20 -30.18
C THR A 55 13.61 -2.30 -31.05
N SER A 56 12.57 -1.57 -30.66
CA SER A 56 11.44 -1.27 -31.54
C SER A 56 11.57 0.19 -31.98
N CYS A 57 12.24 0.40 -33.11
CA CYS A 57 12.46 1.74 -33.68
C CYS A 57 11.85 1.81 -35.07
N ASN A 58 11.14 2.89 -35.34
CA ASN A 58 10.69 3.22 -36.69
C ASN A 58 11.73 4.12 -37.33
N CYS A 59 12.36 3.64 -38.40
CA CYS A 59 13.36 4.38 -39.14
C CYS A 59 12.79 4.80 -40.49
N ASP A 60 12.71 6.11 -40.70
CA ASP A 60 12.32 6.71 -41.97
C ASP A 60 13.60 6.96 -42.79
N PRO A 61 13.77 6.28 -43.94
CA PRO A 61 14.90 6.54 -44.83
C PRO A 61 14.70 7.87 -45.58
N ALA A 62 15.75 8.67 -45.70
CA ALA A 62 15.82 9.80 -46.65
C ALA A 62 17.19 9.81 -47.35
N GLU A 63 17.27 10.43 -48.53
CA GLU A 63 18.41 10.32 -49.47
C GLU A 63 19.79 10.48 -48.82
N ASN A 64 19.95 11.41 -47.86
CA ASN A 64 21.24 11.70 -47.23
C ASN A 64 21.22 11.54 -45.69
N LYS A 65 20.06 11.26 -45.09
CA LYS A 65 19.91 11.14 -43.62
C LYS A 65 18.78 10.18 -43.29
N MET A 66 19.03 9.25 -42.37
CA MET A 66 17.99 8.39 -41.81
C MET A 66 17.56 8.93 -40.45
N LYS A 67 16.26 8.99 -40.21
CA LYS A 67 15.71 9.37 -38.90
C LYS A 67 15.08 8.14 -38.25
N CYS A 68 15.70 7.64 -37.18
CA CYS A 68 15.12 6.59 -36.36
C CYS A 68 14.46 7.20 -35.12
N LEU A 69 13.21 6.82 -34.89
CA LEU A 69 12.44 7.15 -33.70
C LEU A 69 12.31 5.87 -32.86
N CYS A 70 13.00 5.85 -31.73
CA CYS A 70 12.94 4.79 -30.74
C CYS A 70 12.15 5.29 -29.53
N GLN A 71 11.24 4.47 -29.00
CA GLN A 71 10.50 4.81 -27.80
C GLN A 71 11.30 4.42 -26.56
N ASP A 72 12.12 5.33 -26.04
CA ASP A 72 12.96 5.03 -24.89
C ASP A 72 12.24 5.30 -23.56
N VAL A 73 12.40 4.36 -22.63
CA VAL A 73 11.93 4.50 -21.26
C VAL A 73 13.05 5.08 -20.40
N ASN A 74 12.84 6.26 -19.83
CA ASN A 74 13.77 6.83 -18.86
C ASN A 74 13.60 6.12 -17.49
N ILE A 75 14.44 5.11 -17.26
CA ILE A 75 14.42 4.31 -16.03
C ILE A 75 14.70 5.20 -14.79
N THR A 76 15.55 6.21 -14.92
CA THR A 76 15.89 7.13 -13.83
C THR A 76 14.68 7.93 -13.35
N ASP A 77 13.79 8.31 -14.27
CA ASP A 77 12.56 9.04 -13.93
C ASP A 77 11.61 8.20 -13.06
N ILE A 78 11.63 6.86 -13.18
CA ILE A 78 10.83 5.96 -12.33
C ILE A 78 11.27 6.05 -10.87
N PHE A 79 12.58 6.18 -10.61
CA PHE A 79 13.11 6.30 -9.25
C PHE A 79 13.01 7.73 -8.68
N THR A 80 13.05 8.74 -9.54
CA THR A 80 13.20 10.15 -9.11
C THR A 80 11.92 10.96 -9.19
N LYS A 81 11.09 10.75 -10.22
CA LYS A 81 9.86 11.52 -10.46
C LYS A 81 8.60 10.75 -10.07
N ASP A 82 8.59 9.43 -10.24
CA ASP A 82 7.43 8.61 -9.90
C ASP A 82 7.41 8.19 -8.42
N ILE A 83 6.96 9.11 -7.58
CA ILE A 83 6.81 8.90 -6.14
C ILE A 83 5.84 7.73 -5.84
N GLY A 84 4.85 7.47 -6.70
CA GLY A 84 3.85 6.43 -6.49
C GLY A 84 4.39 5.00 -6.66
N SER A 85 5.47 4.86 -7.43
CA SER A 85 6.13 3.59 -7.69
C SER A 85 7.33 3.34 -6.78
N ARG A 86 7.79 4.34 -6.02
CA ARG A 86 8.94 4.24 -5.13
C ARG A 86 8.58 3.60 -3.78
N PHE A 87 9.49 2.77 -3.28
CA PHE A 87 9.34 2.12 -1.98
C PHE A 87 9.59 3.07 -0.79
N PRO A 88 8.95 2.84 0.38
CA PRO A 88 7.95 1.81 0.64
C PRO A 88 6.58 2.18 0.07
N ILE A 89 5.94 1.23 -0.63
CA ILE A 89 4.61 1.44 -1.20
C ILE A 89 3.59 1.00 -0.16
N ARG A 90 2.77 1.93 0.32
CA ARG A 90 1.79 1.68 1.38
C ARG A 90 0.38 1.89 0.85
N ARG A 91 -0.31 0.80 0.53
CA ARG A 91 -1.70 0.81 0.07
C ARG A 91 -2.61 0.20 1.14
N PRO A 92 -3.93 0.44 1.09
CA PRO A 92 -4.88 -0.16 2.03
C PRO A 92 -4.77 -1.68 2.15
N TRP A 93 -4.63 -2.39 1.02
CA TRP A 93 -4.64 -3.86 0.98
C TRP A 93 -3.24 -4.50 1.01
N ILE A 94 -2.16 -3.72 0.85
CA ILE A 94 -0.80 -4.26 0.79
C ILE A 94 0.24 -3.18 1.09
N THR A 95 1.29 -3.55 1.79
CA THR A 95 2.49 -2.73 1.95
C THR A 95 3.70 -3.46 1.40
N PHE A 96 4.40 -2.84 0.44
CA PHE A 96 5.69 -3.32 -0.02
C PHE A 96 6.81 -2.60 0.73
N THR A 97 7.69 -3.39 1.32
CA THR A 97 8.97 -2.96 1.88
C THR A 97 10.09 -3.61 1.09
N ALA A 98 11.26 -2.98 1.08
CA ALA A 98 12.42 -3.54 0.43
C ALA A 98 13.64 -3.41 1.33
N ASN A 99 14.50 -4.42 1.28
CA ASN A 99 15.77 -4.45 1.95
C ASN A 99 16.80 -5.05 1.00
N THR A 100 17.98 -4.46 0.91
CA THR A 100 19.08 -4.93 0.04
C THR A 100 19.47 -6.39 0.29
N SER A 101 19.28 -6.92 1.51
CA SER A 101 19.60 -8.31 1.87
C SER A 101 18.48 -9.32 1.60
N LYS A 102 17.21 -8.89 1.60
CA LYS A 102 16.03 -9.78 1.52
C LYS A 102 15.17 -9.54 0.27
N GLY A 103 15.52 -8.55 -0.54
CA GLY A 103 14.73 -8.11 -1.68
C GLY A 103 13.44 -7.40 -1.26
N VAL A 104 12.38 -7.62 -2.04
CA VAL A 104 11.05 -7.02 -1.83
C VAL A 104 10.19 -7.95 -0.97
N THR A 105 9.58 -7.39 0.09
CA THR A 105 8.65 -8.09 0.98
C THR A 105 7.27 -7.44 0.91
N ALA A 106 6.23 -8.27 0.76
CA ALA A 106 4.83 -7.84 0.80
C ALA A 106 4.21 -8.14 2.16
N HIS A 107 3.56 -7.15 2.75
CA HIS A 107 2.77 -7.27 3.97
C HIS A 107 1.29 -7.03 3.65
N ILE A 108 0.43 -8.04 3.86
CA ILE A 108 -1.01 -7.97 3.61
C ILE A 108 -1.71 -7.94 4.98
N PRO A 109 -2.34 -6.81 5.38
CA PRO A 109 -2.74 -6.58 6.78
C PRO A 109 -4.02 -7.31 7.21
N SER A 110 -4.95 -7.56 6.30
CA SER A 110 -6.23 -8.20 6.57
C SER A 110 -6.65 -8.93 5.31
N LEU A 111 -7.37 -10.05 5.43
CA LEU A 111 -7.90 -10.96 4.37
C LEU A 111 -7.17 -12.29 4.18
N VAL A 112 -6.24 -12.66 5.05
CA VAL A 112 -5.61 -13.99 4.98
C VAL A 112 -6.38 -14.96 5.87
N ALA A 113 -7.22 -15.83 5.28
CA ALA A 113 -7.78 -16.96 6.02
C ALA A 113 -6.75 -18.10 6.00
N ALA A 114 -6.31 -18.48 7.20
CA ALA A 114 -5.33 -19.53 7.41
C ALA A 114 -5.96 -20.65 8.24
N GLU A 115 -5.75 -21.89 7.82
CA GLU A 115 -6.08 -23.05 8.64
C GLU A 115 -4.79 -23.64 9.19
N VAL A 116 -4.77 -23.85 10.50
CA VAL A 116 -3.60 -24.34 11.22
C VAL A 116 -3.97 -25.62 11.95
N PHE A 117 -3.28 -26.70 11.61
CA PHE A 117 -3.39 -27.97 12.29
C PHE A 117 -2.36 -28.06 13.42
N VAL A 118 -2.84 -28.19 14.65
CA VAL A 118 -1.98 -28.32 15.84
C VAL A 118 -2.03 -29.76 16.35
N GLN A 119 -0.90 -30.46 16.24
CA GLN A 119 -0.72 -31.80 16.81
C GLN A 119 -0.05 -31.70 18.17
N LEU A 120 -0.77 -32.13 19.20
CA LEU A 120 -0.30 -32.27 20.56
C LEU A 120 0.00 -33.75 20.81
N ARG A 121 1.16 -34.06 21.42
CA ARG A 121 1.59 -35.45 21.67
C ARG A 121 1.12 -35.99 23.03
N GLU A 122 0.48 -35.16 23.83
CA GLU A 122 0.05 -35.47 25.19
C GLU A 122 -1.44 -35.85 25.23
N ARG A 123 -1.81 -36.71 26.19
CA ARG A 123 -3.21 -37.03 26.48
C ARG A 123 -3.73 -35.99 27.49
N PHE A 124 -4.70 -35.19 27.08
CA PHE A 124 -5.37 -34.25 27.98
C PHE A 124 -6.56 -34.94 28.64
N GLU A 125 -6.59 -34.96 29.97
CA GLU A 125 -7.74 -35.49 30.72
C GLU A 125 -8.94 -34.53 30.68
N ARG A 126 -8.69 -33.22 30.54
CA ARG A 126 -9.72 -32.18 30.49
C ARG A 126 -9.29 -31.01 29.63
N THR A 127 -10.21 -30.51 28.79
CA THR A 127 -10.02 -29.28 28.00
C THR A 127 -11.01 -28.24 28.51
N GLU A 128 -10.51 -27.06 28.90
CA GLU A 128 -11.36 -25.95 29.33
C GLU A 128 -11.22 -24.77 28.37
N LYS A 129 -12.36 -24.22 27.95
CA LYS A 129 -12.39 -22.99 27.16
C LYS A 129 -12.45 -21.79 28.10
N ILE A 130 -11.33 -21.12 28.30
CA ILE A 130 -11.28 -19.86 29.03
C ILE A 130 -11.47 -18.72 28.03
N VAL A 131 -12.54 -17.94 28.19
CA VAL A 131 -12.75 -16.70 27.44
C VAL A 131 -12.57 -15.55 28.42
N THR A 132 -11.51 -14.77 28.25
CA THR A 132 -11.35 -13.50 28.97
C THR A 132 -12.33 -12.50 28.36
N ASN A 133 -13.19 -11.90 29.19
CA ASN A 133 -14.16 -10.88 28.75
C ASN A 133 -13.60 -9.48 29.00
N GLU A 134 -12.38 -9.26 28.54
CA GLU A 134 -11.68 -7.98 28.68
C GLU A 134 -12.39 -6.92 27.83
N LYS A 135 -12.53 -5.72 28.38
CA LYS A 135 -13.16 -4.61 27.67
C LYS A 135 -12.09 -3.83 26.92
N CYS A 136 -12.08 -4.01 25.60
CA CYS A 136 -11.29 -3.16 24.72
C CYS A 136 -12.02 -1.87 24.35
N THR A 137 -11.28 -0.77 24.33
CA THR A 137 -11.79 0.56 24.01
C THR A 137 -10.89 1.22 22.99
N ILE A 138 -11.51 1.85 21.99
CA ILE A 138 -10.87 2.72 21.01
C ILE A 138 -11.53 4.08 21.12
N THR A 139 -10.73 5.14 21.14
CA THR A 139 -11.24 6.52 21.09
C THR A 139 -11.65 6.89 19.67
N ASP A 140 -12.61 7.80 19.51
CA ASP A 140 -12.95 8.35 18.19
C ASP A 140 -11.70 8.95 17.51
N THR A 141 -11.62 8.78 16.19
CA THR A 141 -10.41 9.15 15.44
C THR A 141 -10.74 9.84 14.12
N VAL A 142 -9.74 10.55 13.59
CA VAL A 142 -9.87 11.30 12.34
C VAL A 142 -9.00 10.67 11.26
N ALA A 143 -9.64 10.27 10.15
CA ALA A 143 -8.97 9.77 8.96
C ALA A 143 -8.31 10.91 8.17
N LYS A 144 -7.13 10.63 7.64
CA LYS A 144 -6.34 11.54 6.80
C LYS A 144 -5.89 10.81 5.54
N GLY A 145 -5.70 11.54 4.45
CA GLY A 145 -5.27 10.97 3.17
C GLY A 145 -6.18 11.43 2.05
N CYS A 146 -6.42 10.55 1.07
CA CYS A 146 -7.18 10.89 -0.11
C CYS A 146 -8.31 9.91 -0.43
N TYR A 147 -9.30 10.41 -1.17
CA TYR A 147 -10.39 9.60 -1.71
C TYR A 147 -10.16 9.33 -3.20
N ARG A 148 -10.63 8.17 -3.69
CA ARG A 148 -10.44 7.70 -5.09
C ARG A 148 -8.97 7.73 -5.54
N CYS A 149 -8.05 7.37 -4.66
CA CYS A 149 -6.63 7.37 -4.94
C CYS A 149 -5.98 6.03 -4.54
N PRO A 150 -4.86 5.62 -5.17
CA PRO A 150 -4.19 4.37 -4.83
C PRO A 150 -3.62 4.31 -3.40
N GLN A 151 -3.27 5.46 -2.82
CA GLN A 151 -2.71 5.54 -1.45
C GLN A 151 -3.80 5.36 -0.38
N GLY A 152 -5.05 5.69 -0.72
CA GLY A 152 -6.19 5.65 0.18
C GLY A 152 -6.12 6.64 1.34
N ALA A 153 -6.92 6.34 2.36
CA ALA A 153 -6.93 7.02 3.64
C ALA A 153 -6.24 6.17 4.69
N ALA A 154 -5.74 6.83 5.74
CA ALA A 154 -5.16 6.20 6.90
C ALA A 154 -5.75 6.82 8.17
N VAL A 155 -5.88 6.00 9.20
CA VAL A 155 -6.31 6.41 10.53
C VAL A 155 -5.37 5.81 11.57
N GLU A 156 -4.99 6.64 12.53
CA GLU A 156 -4.20 6.21 13.67
C GLU A 156 -5.16 5.82 14.80
N ILE A 157 -5.21 4.53 15.10
CA ILE A 157 -6.08 3.94 16.11
C ILE A 157 -5.27 3.69 17.36
N TYR A 158 -5.82 4.11 18.50
CA TYR A 158 -5.24 3.83 19.81
C TYR A 158 -6.17 2.91 20.59
N CYS A 159 -5.71 1.69 20.88
CA CYS A 159 -6.53 0.69 21.56
C CYS A 159 -6.01 0.38 22.96
N THR A 160 -6.91 0.46 23.93
CA THR A 160 -6.68 0.09 25.33
C THR A 160 -7.54 -1.11 25.74
N THR A 161 -7.11 -1.83 26.77
CA THR A 161 -7.84 -2.94 27.40
C THR A 161 -7.77 -2.79 28.92
N ASP A 162 -8.81 -3.22 29.64
CA ASP A 162 -8.87 -3.19 31.11
C ASP A 162 -8.17 -4.40 31.78
N GLY A 163 -7.85 -5.44 31.00
CA GLY A 163 -7.18 -6.65 31.46
C GLY A 163 -5.78 -6.80 30.86
N ASN A 164 -5.43 -8.01 30.41
CA ASN A 164 -4.10 -8.26 29.86
C ASN A 164 -4.00 -7.80 28.39
N ALA A 165 -2.77 -7.65 27.91
CA ALA A 165 -2.53 -7.37 26.50
C ALA A 165 -3.15 -8.46 25.62
N THR A 166 -3.92 -8.05 24.61
CA THR A 166 -4.73 -8.94 23.79
C THR A 166 -4.88 -8.42 22.36
N ILE A 167 -5.49 -9.21 21.47
CA ILE A 167 -5.81 -8.82 20.10
C ILE A 167 -7.31 -8.56 20.01
N ALA A 168 -7.68 -7.33 19.64
CA ALA A 168 -9.06 -6.95 19.39
C ALA A 168 -9.45 -7.19 17.94
N THR A 169 -10.72 -7.52 17.74
CA THR A 169 -11.36 -7.48 16.42
C THR A 169 -12.10 -6.17 16.27
N VAL A 170 -11.82 -5.45 15.19
CA VAL A 170 -12.52 -4.22 14.81
C VAL A 170 -13.36 -4.49 13.58
N ARG A 171 -14.61 -4.01 13.62
CA ARG A 171 -15.57 -4.11 12.54
C ARG A 171 -16.11 -2.71 12.21
N CYS A 172 -15.93 -2.28 10.97
CA CYS A 172 -16.49 -1.05 10.43
C CYS A 172 -17.27 -1.41 9.16
N ASP A 173 -18.58 -1.20 9.14
CA ASP A 173 -19.44 -1.66 8.04
C ASP A 173 -19.27 -3.19 7.77
N GLU A 174 -18.77 -3.55 6.58
CA GLU A 174 -18.44 -4.92 6.15
C GLU A 174 -16.93 -5.25 6.27
N GLU A 175 -16.12 -4.29 6.74
CA GLU A 175 -14.67 -4.45 6.86
C GLU A 175 -14.28 -4.94 8.26
N TYR A 176 -13.42 -5.96 8.32
CA TYR A 176 -12.90 -6.55 9.55
C TYR A 176 -11.39 -6.49 9.58
N PHE A 177 -10.84 -6.15 10.74
CA PHE A 177 -9.39 -6.17 10.96
C PHE A 177 -9.07 -6.44 12.42
N THR A 178 -7.84 -6.87 12.70
CA THR A 178 -7.35 -7.15 14.05
C THR A 178 -6.28 -6.15 14.45
N ILE A 179 -6.32 -5.70 15.70
CA ILE A 179 -5.31 -4.79 16.26
C ILE A 179 -4.87 -5.26 17.64
N PRO A 180 -3.60 -5.05 18.01
CA PRO A 180 -3.16 -5.23 19.38
C PRO A 180 -3.75 -4.16 20.31
N CYS A 181 -4.03 -4.54 21.55
CA CYS A 181 -4.50 -3.64 22.62
C CYS A 181 -3.74 -3.96 23.91
N THR A 182 -3.35 -2.92 24.65
CA THR A 182 -2.60 -3.05 25.90
C THR A 182 -3.20 -2.15 26.99
N PRO A 183 -2.96 -2.40 28.28
CA PRO A 183 -3.44 -1.51 29.35
C PRO A 183 -2.98 -0.06 29.20
N ASN A 184 -1.73 0.11 28.79
CA ASN A 184 -1.13 1.43 28.54
C ASN A 184 -1.51 2.01 27.18
N GLY A 185 -2.31 1.29 26.38
CA GLY A 185 -2.67 1.66 25.03
C GLY A 185 -1.58 1.41 24.00
N THR A 186 -1.99 0.98 22.81
CA THR A 186 -1.06 0.78 21.69
C THR A 186 -1.59 1.41 20.42
N LYS A 187 -0.66 1.95 19.61
CA LYS A 187 -0.96 2.62 18.35
C LYS A 187 -0.91 1.63 17.19
N SER A 188 -1.99 1.60 16.42
CA SER A 188 -2.10 0.86 15.16
C SER A 188 -2.44 1.84 14.03
N ILE A 189 -1.97 1.56 12.81
CA ILE A 189 -2.32 2.35 11.63
C ILE A 189 -3.19 1.49 10.73
N TRP A 190 -4.45 1.87 10.57
CA TRP A 190 -5.35 1.24 9.60
C TRP A 190 -5.40 2.08 8.33
N ARG A 191 -5.34 1.42 7.17
CA ARG A 191 -5.46 2.05 5.84
C ARG A 191 -6.66 1.46 5.12
N PHE A 192 -7.47 2.31 4.53
CA PHE A 192 -8.69 1.92 3.81
C PHE A 192 -8.88 2.76 2.56
N SER A 193 -9.60 2.21 1.59
CA SER A 193 -10.01 2.93 0.39
C SER A 193 -11.33 3.62 0.64
N HIS A 194 -11.50 4.86 0.15
CA HIS A 194 -12.77 5.57 0.25
C HIS A 194 -13.09 6.31 -1.05
N SER A 195 -14.38 6.38 -1.39
CA SER A 195 -14.84 6.90 -2.69
C SER A 195 -15.29 8.37 -2.65
N SER A 196 -15.45 8.96 -1.47
CA SER A 196 -15.92 10.34 -1.29
C SER A 196 -15.00 11.12 -0.34
N ALA A 197 -15.08 12.46 -0.37
CA ALA A 197 -14.26 13.29 0.48
C ALA A 197 -14.64 13.17 1.96
N LYS A 198 -15.94 13.07 2.28
CA LYS A 198 -16.43 13.00 3.66
C LYS A 198 -16.40 11.54 4.15
N VAL A 199 -15.65 11.31 5.21
CA VAL A 199 -15.60 10.03 5.93
C VAL A 199 -16.47 10.14 7.17
N ARG A 200 -17.37 9.18 7.34
CA ARG A 200 -18.04 8.88 8.60
C ARG A 200 -18.32 7.38 8.64
N LYS A 201 -17.63 6.66 9.51
CA LYS A 201 -17.79 5.22 9.73
C LYS A 201 -18.11 4.97 11.20
N GLU A 202 -19.16 4.19 11.45
CA GLU A 202 -19.47 3.67 12.77
C GLU A 202 -18.81 2.31 12.94
N CYS A 203 -17.96 2.18 13.95
CA CYS A 203 -17.14 1.01 14.17
C CYS A 203 -17.42 0.38 15.53
N GLN A 204 -17.13 -0.91 15.62
CA GLN A 204 -17.23 -1.72 16.82
C GLN A 204 -15.90 -2.41 17.08
N VAL A 205 -15.45 -2.43 18.33
CA VAL A 205 -14.27 -3.19 18.76
C VAL A 205 -14.66 -4.20 19.83
N SER A 206 -14.15 -5.43 19.70
CA SER A 206 -14.38 -6.50 20.67
C SER A 206 -13.11 -7.25 21.02
N CYS A 207 -12.98 -7.57 22.31
CA CYS A 207 -11.98 -8.47 22.88
C CYS A 207 -12.73 -9.56 23.63
N GLY A 208 -13.15 -10.60 22.90
CA GLY A 208 -14.08 -11.60 23.44
C GLY A 208 -15.53 -11.19 23.26
N LYS A 209 -16.32 -11.21 24.35
CA LYS A 209 -17.79 -10.98 24.29
C LYS A 209 -18.18 -9.51 24.41
N THR A 210 -17.35 -8.70 25.05
CA THR A 210 -17.65 -7.27 25.27
C THR A 210 -17.34 -6.49 24.00
N THR A 211 -18.29 -5.66 23.57
CA THR A 211 -18.15 -4.81 22.37
C THR A 211 -18.32 -3.34 22.76
N THR A 212 -17.43 -2.47 22.31
CA THR A 212 -17.55 -1.01 22.44
C THR A 212 -17.63 -0.37 21.04
N ARG A 213 -18.18 0.84 20.96
CA ARG A 213 -18.38 1.58 19.71
C ARG A 213 -17.49 2.82 19.67
N PHE A 214 -17.07 3.20 18.47
CA PHE A 214 -16.35 4.43 18.18
C PHE A 214 -16.65 4.89 16.75
N GLU A 215 -16.44 6.18 16.48
CA GLU A 215 -16.58 6.75 15.15
C GLU A 215 -15.22 7.10 14.53
N ILE A 216 -15.13 6.89 13.21
CA ILE A 216 -14.05 7.42 12.39
C ILE A 216 -14.64 8.49 11.48
N THR A 217 -14.14 9.70 11.60
CA THR A 217 -14.59 10.86 10.81
C THR A 217 -13.45 11.45 10.01
N GLY A 218 -13.73 12.34 9.06
CA GLY A 218 -12.68 13.09 8.38
C GLY A 218 -13.11 13.69 7.05
N ILE A 219 -12.25 14.57 6.53
CA ILE A 219 -12.37 15.12 5.18
C ILE A 219 -11.08 14.78 4.43
N LEU A 220 -11.19 13.86 3.48
CA LEU A 220 -10.09 13.40 2.64
C LEU A 220 -9.84 14.39 1.50
N GLN A 221 -8.56 14.52 1.15
CA GLN A 221 -8.14 15.39 0.07
C GLN A 221 -8.36 14.71 -1.29
N TRP A 222 -8.66 15.51 -2.30
CA TRP A 222 -8.60 15.03 -3.68
C TRP A 222 -7.16 15.13 -4.18
N VAL A 223 -6.64 14.06 -4.77
CA VAL A 223 -5.32 14.07 -5.42
C VAL A 223 -5.48 13.87 -6.92
N ARG A 224 -4.83 14.73 -7.69
CA ARG A 224 -4.70 14.59 -9.15
C ARG A 224 -3.81 13.38 -9.44
N THR A 225 -4.35 12.32 -10.05
CA THR A 225 -3.52 11.32 -10.71
C THR A 225 -3.09 11.87 -12.07
N LEU A 226 -1.86 11.61 -12.51
CA LEU A 226 -1.40 12.02 -13.86
C LEU A 226 -2.31 11.44 -14.96
N SER A 227 -2.89 10.26 -14.77
CA SER A 227 -3.90 9.70 -15.67
C SER A 227 -5.20 10.51 -15.69
N GLY A 228 -5.65 11.00 -14.53
CA GLY A 228 -6.88 11.79 -14.41
C GLY A 228 -6.77 13.19 -15.02
N ILE A 229 -5.55 13.68 -15.28
CA ILE A 229 -5.31 14.90 -16.04
C ILE A 229 -5.57 14.65 -17.54
N ALA A 230 -5.13 13.51 -18.08
CA ALA A 230 -5.39 13.16 -19.48
C ALA A 230 -6.90 12.98 -19.75
N ASP A 231 -7.62 12.31 -18.85
CA ASP A 231 -9.07 12.12 -18.98
C ASP A 231 -9.85 13.45 -18.91
N ARG A 232 -9.45 14.38 -18.04
CA ARG A 232 -10.10 15.70 -17.93
C ARG A 232 -9.73 16.65 -19.06
N ILE A 233 -8.51 16.56 -19.61
CA ILE A 233 -8.14 17.30 -20.83
C ILE A 233 -8.97 16.77 -22.00
N ALA A 234 -9.16 15.45 -22.11
CA ALA A 234 -10.05 14.86 -23.10
C ALA A 234 -11.53 15.25 -22.90
N GLN A 235 -11.94 15.53 -21.67
CA GLN A 235 -13.30 16.00 -21.31
C GLN A 235 -13.44 17.54 -21.25
N GLY A 236 -12.39 18.30 -21.57
CA GLY A 236 -12.44 19.76 -21.64
C GLY A 236 -12.52 20.51 -20.30
N GLU A 237 -12.23 19.87 -19.16
CA GLU A 237 -12.28 20.53 -17.84
C GLU A 237 -10.97 21.24 -17.51
N SER A 238 -10.87 22.54 -17.85
CA SER A 238 -9.67 23.38 -17.72
C SER A 238 -9.56 24.18 -16.41
N ASN A 239 -9.92 23.61 -15.26
CA ASN A 239 -9.69 24.26 -13.96
C ASN A 239 -8.40 23.75 -13.30
N VAL A 240 -7.26 24.29 -13.75
CA VAL A 240 -5.98 24.24 -13.03
C VAL A 240 -5.90 25.49 -12.17
N GLN A 241 -6.22 25.37 -10.88
CA GLN A 241 -5.91 26.42 -9.91
C GLN A 241 -4.39 26.47 -9.75
N ARG A 242 -3.78 27.54 -10.29
CA ARG A 242 -2.37 27.87 -10.17
C ARG A 242 -2.16 28.36 -8.73
N ASN A 243 -1.47 27.58 -7.90
CA ASN A 243 -0.95 28.08 -6.63
C ASN A 243 0.26 28.98 -6.92
N ASP A 244 0.01 30.26 -7.20
CA ASP A 244 1.03 31.29 -7.09
C ASP A 244 1.11 31.75 -5.64
N THR A 245 2.00 31.15 -4.86
CA THR A 245 2.45 31.70 -3.58
C THR A 245 3.70 32.53 -3.82
N THR A 246 3.54 33.83 -4.10
CA THR A 246 4.58 34.83 -3.83
C THR A 246 3.95 36.17 -3.38
N GLY A 247 4.23 36.54 -2.13
CA GLY A 247 4.38 37.93 -1.68
C GLY A 247 3.15 38.80 -1.44
N PHE A 248 2.56 38.75 -0.25
CA PHE A 248 1.85 39.89 0.34
C PHE A 248 2.60 40.35 1.60
N ARG A 249 3.23 41.53 1.53
CA ARG A 249 3.55 42.38 2.68
C ARG A 249 2.48 43.46 2.75
N PRO A 250 1.78 43.67 3.88
CA PRO A 250 1.06 44.92 4.08
C PRO A 250 1.99 45.95 4.74
N HIS A 251 1.93 47.15 4.18
CA HIS A 251 2.42 48.38 4.80
C HIS A 251 1.66 48.66 6.10
N LEU A 252 2.41 48.98 7.15
CA LEU A 252 2.22 50.10 8.08
C LEU A 252 3.56 50.37 8.76
#